data_AF-A0A6N9AZ87-F1
#
_entry.id   AF-A0A6N9AZ87-F1
#
_cell.length_a   1.000
_cell.length_b   1.000
_cell.length_c   1.000
_cell.angle_alpha   90.00
_cell.angle_beta   90.00
_cell.angle_gamma   90.00
#
_symmetry.space_group_name_H-M   'P 1'
#
loop_
_entity.id
_entity.type
_entity.pdbx_description
1 polymer ?
#
loop_
_entity_poly.entity_id
_entity_poly.type
_entity_poly.pdbx_seq_one_letter_code
_entity_poly.pdbx_strand_id
1 'polypeptide(L)'
;MVANLTVQAYDTLSIARNLENNYEFDKKQAEGIARTIHEHLVSNVATREDLEKLGIELRGEMAELRGEMAELRGELRGEMVKVNSRIDDLSKTMTIRTGAMIVTAVGLLAALQAITG
;
A
#
# COMPACT_ATOMS: atom_id res chain seq x y z
N MET A 1 9.24 0.23 -22.09
CA MET A 1 10.68 0.06 -22.42
C MET A 1 11.20 -1.10 -21.59
N VAL A 2 10.81 -2.32 -21.95
CA VAL A 2 11.34 -3.55 -21.34
C VAL A 2 12.51 -3.95 -22.23
N ALA A 3 13.72 -3.87 -21.68
CA ALA A 3 14.90 -4.29 -22.40
C ALA A 3 14.70 -5.73 -22.86
N ASN A 4 14.79 -5.91 -24.18
CA ASN A 4 14.87 -7.20 -24.83
C ASN A 4 16.21 -7.84 -24.42
N LEU A 5 16.28 -8.34 -23.18
CA LEU A 5 17.27 -9.32 -22.75
C LEU A 5 16.88 -10.62 -23.43
N THR A 6 17.07 -10.67 -24.75
CA THR A 6 17.24 -11.93 -25.44
C THR A 6 18.33 -12.64 -24.66
N VAL A 7 17.94 -13.69 -23.97
CA VAL A 7 18.80 -14.77 -23.56
C VAL A 7 19.44 -15.29 -24.85
N GLN A 8 20.49 -14.62 -25.32
CA GLN A 8 21.55 -15.32 -26.02
C GLN A 8 21.97 -16.36 -25.00
N ALA A 9 21.59 -17.62 -25.25
CA ALA A 9 22.09 -18.74 -24.48
C ALA A 9 23.60 -18.50 -24.34
N TYR A 10 24.05 -18.24 -23.12
CA TYR A 10 25.47 -18.09 -22.81
C TYR A 10 26.07 -19.47 -23.06
N ASP A 11 26.44 -19.70 -24.31
CA ASP A 11 26.90 -20.99 -24.76
C ASP A 11 28.31 -21.18 -24.22
N THR A 12 28.41 -22.02 -23.19
CA THR A 12 29.67 -22.44 -22.58
C THR A 12 30.68 -22.89 -23.66
N LEU A 13 30.19 -23.47 -24.77
CA LEU A 13 31.02 -23.89 -25.90
C LEU A 13 31.58 -22.69 -26.68
N SER A 14 30.80 -21.62 -26.86
CA SER A 14 31.29 -20.39 -27.49
C SER A 14 32.34 -19.68 -26.62
N ILE A 15 32.18 -19.72 -25.29
CA ILE A 15 33.17 -19.15 -24.35
C ILE A 15 34.48 -19.96 -24.41
N ALA A 16 34.40 -21.29 -24.37
CA ALA A 16 35.58 -22.15 -24.49
C ALA A 16 36.32 -21.95 -25.82
N ARG A 17 35.60 -21.91 -26.95
CA ARG A 17 36.20 -21.66 -28.28
C ARG A 17 36.85 -20.28 -28.40
N ASN A 18 36.28 -19.26 -27.75
CA ASN A 18 36.86 -17.92 -27.74
C ASN A 18 38.17 -17.89 -26.95
N LEU A 19 38.23 -18.59 -25.81
CA LEU A 19 39.43 -18.73 -24.99
C LEU A 19 40.55 -19.50 -25.71
N GLU A 20 40.20 -20.54 -26.45
CA GLU A 20 41.14 -21.30 -27.29
C GLU A 20 41.70 -20.45 -28.44
N ASN A 21 40.82 -19.79 -29.20
CA ASN A 21 41.22 -19.10 -30.44
C ASN A 21 41.89 -17.75 -30.23
N ASN A 22 41.51 -17.00 -29.19
CA ASN A 22 41.95 -15.61 -29.01
C ASN A 22 42.93 -15.41 -27.85
N TYR A 23 43.12 -16.42 -27.00
CA TYR A 23 43.92 -16.30 -25.77
C TYR A 23 44.88 -17.48 -25.53
N GLU A 24 45.07 -18.35 -26.54
CA GLU A 24 46.03 -19.47 -26.53
C GLU A 24 45.84 -20.47 -25.37
N PHE A 25 44.66 -20.51 -24.74
CA PHE A 25 44.37 -21.52 -23.72
C PHE A 25 44.29 -22.91 -24.34
N ASP A 26 44.81 -23.91 -23.64
CA ASP A 26 44.56 -25.28 -24.04
C ASP A 26 43.07 -25.63 -23.90
N LYS A 27 42.60 -26.60 -24.68
CA LYS A 27 41.20 -27.00 -24.70
C LYS A 27 40.64 -27.35 -23.32
N LYS A 28 41.40 -28.04 -22.47
CA LYS A 28 40.95 -28.42 -21.11
C LYS A 28 40.85 -27.20 -20.19
N GLN A 29 41.78 -26.27 -20.30
CA GLN A 29 41.76 -25.01 -19.54
C GLN A 29 40.57 -24.15 -19.94
N ALA A 30 40.34 -23.98 -21.26
CA ALA A 30 39.23 -23.22 -21.79
C ALA A 30 37.86 -23.80 -21.38
N GLU A 31 37.70 -25.13 -21.44
CA GLU A 31 36.49 -25.83 -20.96
C GLU A 31 36.28 -25.65 -19.45
N GLY A 32 37.34 -25.78 -18.64
CA GLY A 32 37.26 -25.60 -17.19
C GLY A 32 36.86 -24.18 -16.80
N ILE A 33 37.46 -23.17 -17.42
CA ILE A 33 37.13 -21.76 -17.18
C ILE A 33 35.70 -21.45 -17.60
N ALA A 34 35.29 -21.87 -18.80
CA ALA A 34 33.95 -21.64 -19.31
C ALA A 34 32.89 -22.28 -18.41
N ARG A 35 33.16 -23.49 -17.90
CA ARG A 35 32.26 -24.21 -17.00
C ARG A 35 32.11 -23.52 -15.64
N THR A 36 33.20 -23.11 -15.00
CA THR A 36 33.15 -22.39 -13.72
C THR A 36 32.38 -21.08 -13.84
N ILE A 37 32.59 -20.35 -14.95
CA ILE A 37 31.85 -19.11 -15.24
C ILE A 37 30.36 -19.41 -15.41
N HIS A 38 29.99 -20.44 -16.18
CA HIS A 38 28.59 -20.83 -16.37
C HIS A 38 27.93 -21.24 -15.05
N GLU A 39 28.61 -22.07 -14.23
CA GLU A 39 28.10 -22.51 -12.94
C GLU A 39 27.82 -21.33 -11.99
N HIS A 40 28.72 -20.34 -11.92
CA HIS A 40 28.51 -19.15 -11.08
C HIS A 40 27.49 -18.14 -11.63
N LEU A 41 27.33 -18.05 -12.94
CA LEU A 41 26.31 -17.18 -13.55
C LEU A 41 24.91 -17.76 -13.38
N VAL A 42 24.74 -19.07 -13.58
CA VAL A 42 23.43 -19.72 -13.43
C VAL A 42 23.01 -19.82 -11.96
N SER A 43 23.95 -19.99 -11.02
CA SER A 43 23.61 -20.10 -9.60
C SER A 43 23.15 -18.80 -8.94
N ASN A 44 23.50 -17.63 -9.52
CA ASN A 44 23.26 -16.32 -8.91
C ASN A 44 22.18 -15.48 -9.64
N VAL A 45 21.61 -16.00 -10.73
CA VAL A 45 20.57 -15.31 -11.48
C VAL A 45 19.20 -15.79 -10.98
N ALA A 46 18.39 -14.86 -10.49
CA ALA A 46 16.99 -15.13 -10.18
C ALA A 46 16.29 -15.71 -11.42
N THR A 47 15.60 -16.83 -11.25
CA THR A 47 14.93 -17.48 -12.37
C THR A 47 13.68 -16.69 -12.76
N ARG A 48 13.17 -16.95 -13.96
CA ARG A 48 11.88 -16.38 -14.39
C ARG A 48 10.75 -16.77 -13.43
N GLU A 49 10.80 -17.98 -12.88
CA GLU A 49 9.82 -18.46 -11.90
C GLU A 49 9.87 -17.64 -10.60
N ASP A 50 11.07 -17.30 -10.10
CA ASP A 50 11.24 -16.48 -8.92
C ASP A 50 10.67 -15.07 -9.12
N LEU A 51 10.92 -14.48 -10.29
CA LEU A 51 10.36 -13.18 -10.66
C LEU A 51 8.83 -13.22 -10.81
N GLU A 52 8.28 -14.31 -11.36
CA GLU A 52 6.84 -14.51 -11.47
C GLU A 52 6.18 -14.67 -10.09
N LYS A 53 6.80 -15.43 -9.18
CA LYS A 53 6.36 -15.57 -7.77
C LYS A 53 6.37 -14.21 -7.06
N LEU A 54 7.48 -13.48 -7.13
CA LEU A 54 7.59 -12.14 -6.54
C LEU A 54 6.53 -11.18 -7.12
N GLY A 55 6.27 -11.26 -8.44
CA GLY A 55 5.23 -10.47 -9.08
C GLY A 55 3.81 -10.83 -8.64
N ILE A 56 3.55 -12.09 -8.28
CA ILE A 56 2.27 -12.52 -7.69
C ILE A 56 2.15 -12.01 -6.26
N GLU A 57 3.18 -12.18 -5.44
CA GLU A 57 3.23 -11.74 -4.04
C GLU A 57 3.02 -10.23 -3.92
N LEU A 58 3.77 -9.43 -4.67
CA LEU A 58 3.61 -7.96 -4.71
C LEU A 58 2.21 -7.54 -5.16
N ARG A 59 1.57 -8.27 -6.08
CA ARG A 59 0.18 -7.99 -6.47
C ARG A 59 -0.80 -8.31 -5.35
N GLY A 60 -0.54 -9.37 -4.58
CA GLY A 60 -1.29 -9.74 -3.39
C GLY A 60 -1.21 -8.65 -2.32
N GLU A 61 0.00 -8.29 -1.91
CA GLU A 61 0.23 -7.23 -0.91
C GLU A 61 -0.39 -5.90 -1.33
N MET A 62 -0.27 -5.52 -2.62
CA MET A 62 -0.89 -4.31 -3.14
C MET A 62 -2.43 -4.36 -3.13
N ALA A 63 -3.03 -5.54 -3.26
CA ALA A 63 -4.47 -5.71 -3.15
C ALA A 63 -4.93 -5.62 -1.69
N GLU A 64 -4.18 -6.22 -0.77
CA GLU A 64 -4.42 -6.18 0.67
C GLU A 64 -4.35 -4.75 1.21
N LEU A 65 -3.26 -4.02 0.90
CA LEU A 65 -3.11 -2.60 1.27
C LEU A 65 -4.25 -1.72 0.75
N ARG A 66 -4.75 -2.00 -0.47
CA ARG A 66 -5.92 -1.28 -1.01
C ARG A 66 -7.19 -1.60 -0.23
N GLY A 67 -7.35 -2.84 0.22
CA GLY A 67 -8.44 -3.27 1.10
C GLY A 67 -8.42 -2.54 2.43
N GLU A 68 -7.28 -2.58 3.13
CA GLU A 68 -7.08 -1.89 4.41
C GLU A 68 -7.34 -0.39 4.31
N MET A 69 -6.83 0.26 3.24
CA MET A 69 -7.06 1.69 3.01
C MET A 69 -8.55 2.02 2.77
N ALA A 70 -9.28 1.13 2.11
CA ALA A 70 -10.71 1.29 1.88
C ALA A 70 -11.52 1.12 3.17
N GLU A 71 -11.14 0.15 4.01
CA GLU A 71 -11.73 -0.09 5.32
C GLU A 71 -11.51 1.10 6.25
N LEU A 72 -10.26 1.55 6.42
CA LEU A 72 -9.92 2.72 7.24
C LEU A 72 -10.68 3.99 6.79
N ARG A 73 -10.84 4.18 5.47
CA ARG A 73 -11.66 5.29 4.93
C ARG A 73 -13.14 5.14 5.29
N GLY A 74 -13.65 3.91 5.31
CA GLY A 74 -15.01 3.60 5.73
C GLY A 74 -15.23 3.90 7.22
N GLU A 75 -14.30 3.44 8.07
CA GLU A 75 -14.31 3.70 9.51
C GLU A 75 -14.31 5.20 9.81
N LEU A 76 -13.37 5.95 9.21
CA LEU A 76 -13.27 7.39 9.42
C LEU A 76 -14.54 8.14 9.00
N ARG A 77 -15.17 7.72 7.89
CA ARG A 77 -16.48 8.27 7.48
C ARG A 77 -17.56 7.95 8.51
N GLY A 78 -17.58 6.73 9.03
CA GLY A 78 -18.51 6.31 10.08
C GLY A 78 -18.34 7.12 11.36
N GLU A 79 -17.10 7.37 11.80
CA GLU A 79 -16.81 8.22 12.95
C GLU A 79 -17.25 9.67 12.72
N MET A 80 -17.00 10.22 11.53
CA MET A 80 -17.43 11.58 11.19
C MET A 80 -18.96 11.72 11.26
N VAL A 81 -19.72 10.73 10.78
CA VAL A 81 -21.18 10.71 10.90
C VAL A 81 -21.62 10.67 12.37
N LYS A 82 -20.98 9.83 13.20
CA LYS A 82 -21.26 9.76 14.64
C LYS A 82 -20.95 11.08 15.37
N VAL A 83 -19.88 11.77 14.98
CA VAL A 83 -19.55 13.08 15.55
C VAL A 83 -20.60 14.12 15.16
N ASN A 84 -20.99 14.17 13.88
CA ASN A 84 -22.03 15.09 13.40
C ASN A 84 -23.37 14.84 14.11
N SER A 85 -23.78 13.59 14.27
CA SER A 85 -25.04 13.27 14.97
C SER A 85 -25.00 13.72 16.44
N ARG A 86 -23.88 13.52 17.13
CA ARG A 86 -23.70 14.00 18.51
C ARG A 86 -23.76 15.52 18.61
N ILE A 87 -23.22 16.24 17.63
CA ILE A 87 -23.29 17.70 17.57
C ILE A 87 -24.75 18.13 17.37
N ASP A 88 -25.47 17.53 16.43
CA ASP A 88 -26.88 17.85 16.17
C ASP A 88 -27.76 17.60 17.40
N ASP A 89 -27.55 16.48 18.09
CA ASP A 89 -28.29 16.15 19.31
C ASP A 89 -28.00 17.12 20.44
N LEU A 90 -26.73 17.55 20.58
CA LEU A 90 -26.34 18.55 21.55
C LEU A 90 -26.99 19.91 21.22
N SER A 91 -26.96 20.33 19.96
CA SER A 91 -27.60 21.57 19.51
C SER A 91 -29.10 21.57 19.77
N LYS A 92 -29.82 20.48 19.45
CA LYS A 92 -31.25 20.34 19.74
C LYS A 92 -31.53 20.45 21.24
N THR A 93 -30.76 19.73 22.06
CA THR A 93 -30.94 19.71 23.51
C THR A 93 -30.70 21.09 24.12
N MET A 94 -29.67 21.80 23.64
CA MET A 94 -29.39 23.17 24.08
C MET A 94 -30.52 24.13 23.68
N THR A 95 -30.99 24.11 22.43
CA THR A 95 -32.10 24.97 21.98
C THR A 95 -33.39 24.73 22.76
N ILE A 96 -33.72 23.47 23.04
CA ILE A 96 -34.91 23.14 23.87
C ILE A 96 -34.74 23.69 25.28
N ARG A 97 -33.56 23.47 25.90
CA ARG A 97 -33.30 23.92 27.27
C ARG A 97 -33.29 25.45 27.39
N THR A 98 -32.65 26.16 26.46
CA THR A 98 -32.63 27.62 26.47
C THR A 98 -34.01 28.20 26.17
N GLY A 99 -34.76 27.61 25.24
CA GLY A 99 -36.15 28.00 24.97
C GLY A 99 -37.03 27.85 26.21
N ALA A 100 -36.95 26.71 26.91
CA ALA A 100 -37.67 26.47 28.15
C ALA A 100 -37.30 27.48 29.25
N MET A 101 -36.01 27.81 29.41
CA MET A 101 -35.55 28.83 30.36
C MET A 101 -36.06 30.22 30.04
N ILE A 102 -36.14 30.61 28.76
CA ILE A 102 -36.69 31.91 28.37
C ILE A 102 -38.18 31.96 28.71
N VAL A 103 -38.95 30.92 28.38
CA VAL A 103 -40.38 30.85 28.69
C VAL A 103 -40.62 30.94 30.20
N THR A 104 -39.85 30.23 31.01
CA THR A 104 -39.98 30.28 32.48
C THR A 104 -39.57 31.66 33.03
N ALA A 105 -38.47 32.24 32.54
CA ALA A 105 -38.02 33.57 32.96
C ALA A 105 -39.06 34.66 32.63
N VAL A 106 -39.61 34.65 31.41
CA VAL A 106 -40.65 35.59 30.98
C VAL A 106 -41.93 35.41 31.81
N GLY A 107 -42.35 34.16 32.05
CA GLY A 107 -43.52 33.88 32.89
C GLY A 107 -43.37 34.39 34.32
N LEU A 108 -42.20 34.20 34.93
CA LEU A 108 -41.90 34.72 36.28
C LEU A 108 -41.93 36.26 36.33
N LEU A 109 -41.36 36.93 35.32
CA LEU A 109 -41.37 38.39 35.23
C LEU A 109 -42.79 38.95 35.11
N ALA A 110 -43.63 38.35 34.26
CA ALA A 110 -45.03 38.75 34.11
C ALA A 110 -45.83 38.58 35.40
N ALA A 111 -45.61 37.47 36.13
CA ALA A 111 -46.26 37.22 37.41
C ALA A 111 -45.88 38.27 38.47
N LEU A 112 -44.61 38.71 38.50
CA LEU A 112 -44.16 39.77 39.40
C LEU A 112 -44.85 41.11 39.11
N GLN A 113 -44.97 41.49 37.83
CA GLN A 113 -45.64 42.73 37.43
C GLN A 113 -47.12 42.75 37.85
N ALA A 114 -47.82 41.62 37.74
CA ALA A 114 -49.22 41.48 38.12
C ALA A 114 -49.47 41.59 39.63
N ILE A 115 -48.45 41.41 40.47
CA ILE A 115 -48.54 41.60 41.93
C ILE A 115 -48.28 43.06 42.31
N THR A 116 -47.49 43.78 41.51
CA THR A 116 -47.07 45.17 41.78
C THR A 116 -47.97 46.25 41.14
N GLY A 117 -48.84 45.89 40.20
CA GLY A 117 -49.78 46.79 39.52
C GLY A 117 -51.21 46.55 39.95
#